data_AF-A0A5P6VMN6-F1
#
_entry.id   AF-A0A5P6VMN6-F1
#
_cell.length_a   1.000
_cell.length_b   1.000
_cell.length_c   1.000
_cell.angle_alpha   90.00
_cell.angle_beta   90.00
_cell.angle_gamma   90.00
#
_symmetry.space_group_name_H-M   'P 1'
#
loop_
_entity.id
_entity.type
_entity.pdbx_description
1 polymer ?
#
loop_
_entity_poly.entity_id
_entity_poly.type
_entity_poly.pdbx_seq_one_letter_code
_entity_poly.pdbx_strand_id
1 'polypeptide(L)'
;MKNSAALKRQMRYQQWVEEVKDFNARPKDMTVREWCAIHNIKPPTFYDHLRRVQDYYAGQIQSSEASNKMVVSEPAFVELPAPVPAPKPVTHGVASIICGNSRIEISKDISEAFLLKLIGAISHAQ
;
A
#
# COMPACT_ATOMS: atom_id res chain seq x y z
N MET A 1 42.47 19.32 20.15
CA MET A 1 42.11 17.89 20.33
C MET A 1 40.58 17.68 20.41
N LYS A 2 39.77 18.27 19.52
CA LYS A 2 38.28 18.18 19.58
C LYS A 2 37.68 16.94 18.88
N ASN A 3 38.49 16.19 18.13
CA ASN A 3 38.03 15.08 17.28
C ASN A 3 37.92 13.73 18.02
N SER A 4 38.64 13.54 19.13
CA SER A 4 38.65 12.25 19.85
C SER A 4 37.32 11.95 20.54
N ALA A 5 36.66 12.96 21.11
CA ALA A 5 35.36 12.78 21.79
C ALA A 5 34.22 12.53 20.80
N ALA A 6 34.28 13.11 19.60
CA ALA A 6 33.33 12.83 18.52
C ALA A 6 33.53 11.40 17.99
N LEU A 7 34.77 10.99 17.74
CA LEU A 7 35.10 9.63 17.30
C LEU A 7 34.67 8.57 18.33
N LYS A 8 34.92 8.80 19.63
CA LYS A 8 34.46 7.91 20.71
C LYS A 8 32.94 7.78 20.76
N ARG A 9 32.20 8.87 20.52
CA ARG A 9 30.74 8.83 20.43
C ARG A 9 30.28 8.02 19.23
N GLN A 10 30.91 8.20 18.07
CA GLN A 10 30.61 7.42 16.88
C GLN A 10 30.89 5.92 17.09
N MET A 11 32.02 5.57 17.69
CA MET A 11 32.36 4.17 18.00
C MET A 11 31.33 3.51 18.93
N ARG A 12 30.92 4.20 20.00
CA ARG A 12 29.86 3.68 20.89
C ARG A 12 28.52 3.53 20.17
N TYR A 13 28.21 4.45 19.27
CA TYR A 13 26.99 4.34 18.47
C TYR A 13 27.02 3.10 17.57
N GLN A 14 28.15 2.81 16.91
CA GLN A 14 28.29 1.59 16.10
C GLN A 14 28.09 0.33 16.94
N GLN A 15 28.61 0.29 18.17
CA GLN A 15 28.38 -0.81 19.10
C GLN A 15 26.87 -0.99 19.40
N TRP A 16 26.13 0.09 19.63
CA TRP A 16 24.68 0.01 19.83
C TRP A 16 23.93 -0.50 18.60
N VAL A 17 24.38 -0.15 17.39
CA VAL A 17 23.79 -0.69 16.15
C VAL A 17 24.01 -2.20 16.06
N GLU A 18 25.20 -2.68 16.40
CA GLU A 18 25.51 -4.12 16.44
C GLU A 18 24.65 -4.84 17.49
N GLU A 19 24.51 -4.27 18.69
CA GLU A 19 23.62 -4.79 19.75
C GLU A 19 22.17 -4.90 19.27
N VAL A 20 21.63 -3.86 18.63
CA VAL A 20 20.25 -3.87 18.11
C VAL A 20 20.09 -4.90 17.00
N LYS A 21 21.09 -5.06 16.13
CA LYS A 21 21.09 -6.06 15.06
C LYS A 21 21.07 -7.48 15.63
N ASP A 22 21.92 -7.74 16.63
CA ASP A 22 21.97 -9.03 17.31
C ASP A 22 20.66 -9.32 18.06
N PHE A 23 20.12 -8.35 18.78
CA PHE A 23 18.81 -8.45 19.42
C PHE A 23 17.70 -8.78 18.41
N ASN A 24 17.72 -8.19 17.21
CA ASN A 24 16.73 -8.50 16.17
C ASN A 24 16.92 -9.88 15.53
N ALA A 25 18.12 -10.47 15.59
CA ALA A 25 18.41 -11.82 15.12
C ALA A 25 18.07 -12.90 16.15
N ARG A 26 17.65 -12.51 17.37
CA ARG A 26 17.34 -13.45 18.44
C ARG A 26 16.11 -14.34 18.12
N PRO A 27 16.01 -15.53 18.75
CA PRO A 27 14.81 -16.36 18.69
C PRO A 27 13.54 -15.63 19.14
N LYS A 28 12.40 -15.88 18.49
CA LYS A 28 11.14 -15.15 18.76
C LYS A 28 10.58 -15.35 20.17
N ASP A 29 10.92 -16.47 20.79
CA ASP A 29 10.58 -16.85 22.15
C ASP A 29 11.46 -16.17 23.21
N MET A 30 12.58 -15.56 22.82
CA MET A 30 13.50 -14.93 23.75
C MET A 30 13.07 -13.50 24.12
N THR A 31 12.95 -13.27 25.43
CA THR A 31 12.58 -11.97 25.99
C THR A 31 13.77 -11.00 26.01
N VAL A 32 13.47 -9.70 26.12
CA VAL A 32 14.51 -8.66 26.28
C VAL A 32 15.36 -8.91 27.52
N ARG A 33 14.76 -9.38 28.62
CA ARG A 33 15.47 -9.62 29.88
C ARG A 33 16.50 -10.74 29.75
N GLU A 34 16.14 -11.83 29.08
CA GLU A 34 17.04 -12.97 28.83
C GLU A 34 18.18 -12.57 27.89
N TRP A 35 17.88 -11.87 26.79
CA TRP A 35 18.93 -11.36 25.90
C TRP A 35 19.88 -10.40 26.64
N CYS A 36 19.33 -9.47 27.44
CA CYS A 36 20.15 -8.56 28.26
C CYS A 36 21.05 -9.30 29.26
N ALA A 37 20.57 -10.42 29.84
CA ALA A 37 21.35 -11.25 30.76
C ALA A 37 22.55 -11.92 30.05
N ILE A 38 22.37 -12.41 28.83
CA ILE A 38 23.44 -13.00 28.01
C ILE A 38 24.49 -11.94 27.63
N HIS A 39 24.02 -10.74 27.28
CA HIS A 39 24.89 -9.63 26.87
C HIS A 39 25.45 -8.82 28.05
N ASN A 40 25.16 -9.22 29.29
CA ASN A 40 25.60 -8.55 30.52
C ASN A 40 25.28 -7.04 30.55
N ILE A 41 24.11 -6.67 30.06
CA ILE A 41 23.60 -5.30 30.10
C ILE A 41 22.28 -5.23 30.85
N LYS A 42 21.94 -4.06 31.38
CA LYS A 42 20.66 -3.86 32.05
C LYS A 42 19.58 -3.53 31.01
N PRO A 43 18.34 -4.04 31.14
CA PRO A 43 17.27 -3.74 30.21
C PRO A 43 17.03 -2.24 29.96
N PRO A 44 17.05 -1.34 30.98
CA PRO A 44 16.92 0.10 30.75
C PRO A 44 18.04 0.66 29.84
N THR A 45 19.27 0.19 30.02
CA THR A 45 20.42 0.58 29.20
C THR A 45 20.23 0.14 27.76
N PHE A 46 19.74 -1.08 27.54
CA PHE A 46 19.42 -1.57 26.20
C PHE A 46 18.33 -0.73 25.51
N TYR A 47 17.24 -0.42 26.20
CA TYR A 47 16.17 0.42 25.63
C TYR A 47 16.69 1.83 25.29
N ASP A 48 17.59 2.39 26.11
CA ASP A 48 18.26 3.66 25.80
C ASP A 48 19.14 3.56 24.55
N HIS A 49 19.88 2.47 24.37
CA HIS A 49 20.67 2.23 23.16
C HIS A 49 19.76 2.12 21.93
N LEU A 50 18.70 1.31 22.00
CA LEU A 50 17.71 1.14 20.94
C LEU A 50 17.10 2.47 20.51
N ARG A 51 16.67 3.29 21.48
CA ARG A 51 16.13 4.63 21.21
C ARG A 51 17.14 5.51 20.49
N ARG A 52 18.39 5.57 20.96
CA ARG A 52 19.44 6.39 20.32
C ARG A 52 19.74 5.92 18.89
N VAL A 53 19.69 4.60 18.65
CA VAL A 53 19.83 4.05 17.30
C VAL A 53 18.69 4.52 16.41
N GLN A 54 17.44 4.40 16.87
CA GLN A 54 16.25 4.87 16.14
C GLN A 54 16.31 6.37 15.82
N ASP A 55 16.64 7.21 16.80
CA ASP A 55 16.73 8.66 16.63
C ASP A 55 17.76 9.05 15.57
N TYR A 56 18.90 8.36 15.54
CA TYR A 56 19.95 8.60 14.54
C TYR A 56 19.50 8.20 13.14
N TYR A 57 18.85 7.05 12.97
CA TYR A 57 18.31 6.64 11.67
C TYR A 57 17.21 7.60 11.20
N ALA A 58 16.32 8.03 12.10
CA ALA A 58 15.29 9.02 11.79
C ALA A 58 15.92 10.36 11.33
N GLY A 59 16.94 10.85 12.04
CA GLY A 59 17.68 12.05 11.65
C GLY A 59 18.46 11.88 10.34
N GLN A 60 19.01 10.70 10.07
CA GLN A 60 19.66 10.36 8.81
C GLN A 60 18.67 10.35 7.64
N ILE A 61 17.47 9.80 7.82
CA ILE A 61 16.41 9.84 6.80
C ILE A 61 16.07 11.30 6.48
N GLN A 62 15.82 12.14 7.48
CA GLN A 62 15.53 13.56 7.30
C GLN A 62 16.68 14.34 6.63
N SER A 63 17.93 14.04 6.99
CA SER A 63 19.11 14.64 6.35
C SER A 63 19.35 14.10 4.93
N SER A 64 18.96 12.86 4.67
CA SER A 64 19.03 12.24 3.34
C SER A 64 17.93 12.75 2.43
N GLU A 65 16.74 13.08 2.95
CA GLU A 65 15.68 13.78 2.22
C GLU A 65 16.10 15.21 1.86
N ALA A 66 16.91 15.86 2.70
CA ALA A 66 17.51 17.15 2.38
C ALA A 66 18.61 17.09 1.29
N SER A 67 19.32 15.96 1.16
CA SER A 67 20.34 15.75 0.12
C SER A 67 19.76 15.11 -1.16
N ASN A 68 18.73 14.28 -1.03
CA ASN A 68 17.88 13.80 -2.10
C ASN A 68 16.75 14.82 -2.33
N LYS A 69 17.12 16.04 -2.73
CA LYS A 69 16.21 16.89 -3.50
C LYS A 69 16.06 16.30 -4.91
N MET A 70 15.69 15.02 -5.00
CA MET A 70 14.87 14.57 -6.10
C MET A 70 13.51 15.19 -5.81
N VAL A 71 13.09 16.08 -6.69
CA VAL A 71 11.87 16.87 -6.62
C VAL A 71 10.71 16.02 -6.12
N VAL A 72 10.46 16.05 -4.81
CA VAL A 72 9.14 15.77 -4.27
C VAL A 72 8.37 17.03 -4.59
N SER A 73 7.86 17.08 -5.83
CA SER A 73 6.66 17.85 -6.11
C SER A 73 5.69 17.55 -4.97
N GLU A 74 5.02 18.58 -4.46
CA GLU A 74 3.86 18.40 -3.57
C GLU A 74 3.10 17.13 -3.98
N PRO A 75 2.65 16.28 -3.03
CA PRO A 75 1.78 15.19 -3.39
C PRO A 75 0.58 15.84 -4.06
N ALA A 76 0.59 15.86 -5.40
CA ALA A 76 -0.49 16.37 -6.19
C ALA A 76 -1.64 15.45 -5.85
N PHE A 77 -2.58 15.96 -5.05
CA PHE A 77 -3.80 15.26 -4.74
C PHE A 77 -4.55 15.16 -6.06
N VAL A 78 -4.29 14.07 -6.77
CA VAL A 78 -5.06 13.71 -7.95
C VAL A 78 -6.38 13.21 -7.41
N GLU A 79 -7.40 14.05 -7.54
CA GLU A 79 -8.78 13.63 -7.35
C GLU A 79 -9.03 12.51 -8.36
N LEU A 80 -9.06 11.27 -7.86
CA LEU A 80 -9.45 10.13 -8.69
C LEU A 80 -10.85 10.45 -9.20
N PRO A 81 -11.11 10.41 -10.52
CA PRO A 81 -12.46 10.59 -11.03
C PRO A 81 -13.35 9.60 -10.28
N ALA A 82 -14.48 10.11 -9.75
CA ALA A 82 -15.43 9.32 -8.99
C ALA A 82 -15.62 7.97 -9.70
N PRO A 83 -15.52 6.83 -8.99
CA PRO A 83 -15.68 5.53 -9.61
C PRO A 83 -16.93 5.58 -10.47
N VAL A 84 -16.74 5.45 -11.79
CA VAL A 84 -17.85 5.36 -12.73
C VAL A 84 -18.74 4.28 -12.13
N PRO A 85 -20.02 4.58 -11.81
CA PRO A 85 -20.89 3.63 -11.15
C PRO A 85 -20.77 2.34 -11.92
N ALA A 86 -20.26 1.30 -11.24
CA ALA A 86 -20.15 -0.02 -11.81
C ALA A 86 -21.49 -0.29 -12.50
N PRO A 87 -21.50 -0.70 -13.79
CA PRO A 87 -22.73 -0.94 -14.50
C PRO A 87 -23.56 -1.84 -13.60
N LYS A 88 -24.70 -1.29 -13.14
CA LYS A 88 -25.67 -2.03 -12.35
C LYS A 88 -25.85 -3.35 -13.09
N PRO A 89 -25.92 -4.51 -12.40
CA PRO A 89 -26.28 -5.74 -13.08
C PRO A 89 -27.54 -5.43 -13.88
N VAL A 90 -27.43 -5.56 -15.20
CA VAL A 90 -28.48 -5.26 -16.16
C VAL A 90 -29.56 -6.32 -16.00
N THR A 91 -30.34 -6.19 -14.94
CA THR A 91 -31.60 -6.87 -14.78
C THR A 91 -32.68 -5.89 -15.20
N HIS A 92 -33.19 -6.12 -16.40
CA HIS A 92 -34.59 -6.07 -16.82
C HIS A 92 -34.67 -5.54 -18.25
N GLY A 93 -34.81 -6.46 -19.21
CA GLY A 93 -35.43 -6.11 -20.49
C GLY A 93 -36.77 -5.42 -20.22
N VAL A 94 -37.01 -4.29 -20.89
CA VAL A 94 -38.22 -3.48 -20.76
C VAL A 94 -39.41 -4.15 -21.45
N ALA A 95 -39.14 -5.00 -22.44
CA ALA A 95 -40.15 -5.81 -23.12
C ALA A 95 -39.55 -7.15 -23.56
N SER A 96 -40.38 -8.19 -23.67
CA SER A 96 -39.99 -9.49 -24.23
C SER A 96 -40.94 -9.91 -25.33
N ILE A 97 -40.40 -10.34 -26.47
CA ILE A 97 -41.17 -10.96 -27.56
C ILE A 97 -41.02 -12.47 -27.43
N ILE A 98 -42.14 -13.20 -27.42
CA ILE A 98 -42.16 -14.66 -27.32
C ILE A 98 -42.78 -15.22 -28.61
N CYS A 99 -42.05 -16.11 -29.28
CA CYS A 99 -42.52 -16.82 -30.48
C CYS A 99 -42.14 -18.30 -30.36
N GLY A 100 -43.11 -19.17 -30.05
CA GLY A 100 -42.86 -20.57 -29.73
C GLY A 100 -41.89 -20.74 -28.56
N ASN A 101 -40.78 -21.45 -28.80
CA ASN A 101 -39.72 -21.69 -27.80
C ASN A 101 -38.67 -20.56 -27.77
N SER A 102 -38.82 -19.53 -28.60
CA SER A 102 -37.88 -18.42 -28.70
C SER A 102 -38.37 -17.22 -27.89
N ARG A 103 -37.45 -16.59 -27.15
CA ARG A 103 -37.68 -15.37 -26.37
C ARG A 103 -36.61 -14.34 -26.70
N ILE A 104 -37.03 -13.15 -27.08
CA ILE A 104 -36.14 -12.01 -27.33
C ILE A 104 -36.42 -10.97 -26.26
N GLU A 105 -35.39 -10.56 -25.53
CA GLU A 105 -35.48 -9.52 -24.51
C GLU A 105 -34.95 -8.19 -25.05
N ILE A 106 -35.74 -7.14 -24.89
CA ILE A 106 -35.44 -5.79 -25.39
C ILE A 106 -34.98 -4.94 -24.21
N SER A 107 -33.72 -4.52 -24.23
CA SER A 107 -33.17 -3.59 -23.24
C SER A 107 -33.71 -2.18 -23.41
N LYS A 108 -33.70 -1.40 -22.33
CA LYS A 108 -34.06 0.03 -22.37
C LYS A 108 -33.23 0.84 -23.38
N ASP A 109 -31.98 0.44 -23.56
CA ASP A 109 -31.00 1.19 -24.34
C ASP A 109 -30.95 0.75 -25.82
N ILE A 110 -31.98 0.04 -26.30
CA ILE A 110 -32.04 -0.36 -27.71
C ILE A 110 -32.17 0.86 -28.63
N SER A 111 -31.37 0.91 -29.68
CA SER A 111 -31.52 1.91 -30.73
C SER A 111 -32.78 1.64 -31.55
N GLU A 112 -33.57 2.68 -31.83
CA GLU A 112 -34.75 2.62 -32.70
C GLU A 112 -34.40 2.04 -34.09
N ALA A 113 -33.29 2.49 -34.67
CA ALA A 113 -32.83 2.01 -35.97
C ALA A 113 -32.49 0.50 -35.97
N PHE A 114 -32.01 -0.02 -34.83
CA PHE A 114 -31.74 -1.45 -34.67
C PHE A 114 -33.03 -2.25 -34.46
N LEU A 115 -33.96 -1.73 -33.64
CA LEU A 115 -35.26 -2.35 -33.41
C LEU A 115 -36.07 -2.47 -34.72
N LEU A 116 -36.09 -1.43 -35.56
CA LEU A 116 -36.75 -1.48 -36.86
C LEU A 116 -36.10 -2.49 -37.82
N LYS A 117 -34.77 -2.58 -37.84
CA LYS A 117 -34.06 -3.59 -38.64
C LYS A 117 -34.38 -5.01 -38.18
N LEU A 118 -34.46 -5.24 -36.87
CA LEU A 118 -34.81 -6.54 -36.31
C LEU A 118 -36.21 -6.97 -36.72
N ILE A 119 -37.20 -6.08 -36.58
CA ILE A 119 -38.58 -6.35 -36.99
C ILE A 119 -38.65 -6.60 -38.51
N GLY A 120 -37.94 -5.80 -39.31
CA GLY A 120 -37.86 -6.01 -40.75
C GLY A 120 -37.27 -7.37 -41.13
N ALA A 121 -36.17 -7.78 -40.49
CA ALA A 121 -35.55 -9.08 -40.73
C ALA A 121 -36.50 -10.25 -40.42
N ILE A 122 -37.26 -10.15 -39.32
CA ILE A 122 -38.26 -11.16 -38.94
C ILE A 122 -39.45 -11.16 -39.92
N SER A 123 -39.84 -10.00 -40.44
CA SER A 123 -40.87 -9.91 -41.47
C SER A 123 -40.48 -10.57 -42.79
N HIS A 124 -39.19 -10.79 -43.04
CA HIS A 124 -38.67 -11.44 -44.25
C HIS A 124 -38.29 -12.91 -44.05
N ALA A 125 -38.36 -13.40 -42.81
CA ALA A 125 -38.18 -14.82 -42.50
C ALA A 125 -39.52 -15.54 -42.72
N GLN A 126 -39.77 -15.98 -43.96
CA GLN A 126 -40.80 -16.97 -44.29
C GLN A 126 -40.25 -18.39 -44.19
#